data_AF-A0A0M0LN10-F1
#
_entry.id   AF-A0A0M0LN10-F1
#
_cell.length_a   1.000
_cell.length_b   1.000
_cell.length_c   1.000
_cell.angle_alpha   90.00
_cell.angle_beta   90.00
_cell.angle_gamma   90.00
#
_symmetry.space_group_name_H-M   'P 1'
#
loop_
_entity.id
_entity.type
_entity.pdbx_description
1 polymer ?
#
loop_
_entity_poly.entity_id
_entity_poly.type
_entity_poly.pdbx_seq_one_letter_code
_entity_poly.pdbx_strand_id
1 'polypeptide(L)'
;MFIVSSLALVLLAASGSIIYFKQISEAHADQNRYEILRKIGVSKKEVRSTIAKQTLFVFILPLLIGILNAGMLLLSIVVAYDMDLIENILYFLYAVAAYGVIYLIYYVLTITSYNQIVNK
;
A
#
# COMPACT_ATOMS: atom_id res chain seq x y z
N MET A 1 -3.23 22.89 -12.47
CA MET A 1 -4.01 21.64 -12.30
C MET A 1 -3.26 20.42 -12.85
N PHE A 2 -3.00 20.31 -14.15
CA PHE A 2 -2.37 19.12 -14.77
C PHE A 2 -1.05 18.65 -14.13
N ILE A 3 -0.10 19.57 -13.89
CA ILE A 3 1.22 19.23 -13.34
C ILE A 3 1.11 18.62 -11.93
N VAL A 4 0.25 19.18 -11.08
CA VAL A 4 0.07 18.71 -9.70
C VAL A 4 -0.58 17.33 -9.67
N SER A 5 -1.62 17.13 -10.48
CA SER A 5 -2.32 15.84 -10.56
C SER A 5 -1.44 14.74 -11.16
N SER A 6 -0.66 15.04 -12.21
CA SER A 6 0.24 14.05 -12.82
C SER A 6 1.41 13.71 -11.90
N LEU A 7 1.99 14.70 -11.22
CA LEU A 7 3.04 14.48 -10.24
C LEU A 7 2.55 13.62 -9.07
N ALA A 8 1.35 13.91 -8.54
CA ALA A 8 0.75 13.09 -7.50
C ALA A 8 0.59 11.63 -7.96
N LEU A 9 0.04 11.40 -9.15
CA LEU A 9 -0.13 10.06 -9.70
C LEU A 9 1.22 9.33 -9.85
N VAL A 10 2.24 10.00 -10.36
CA VAL A 10 3.59 9.43 -10.53
C VAL A 10 4.22 9.08 -9.18
N LEU A 11 4.12 9.96 -8.18
CA LEU A 11 4.65 9.69 -6.84
C LEU A 11 3.91 8.53 -6.15
N LEU A 12 2.60 8.44 -6.34
CA LEU A 12 1.79 7.32 -5.88
C LEU A 12 2.21 6.00 -6.54
N ALA A 13 2.35 5.98 -7.85
CA ALA A 13 2.82 4.80 -8.58
C ALA A 13 4.27 4.42 -8.18
N ALA A 14 5.15 5.40 -8.01
CA ALA A 14 6.53 5.18 -7.60
C ALA A 14 6.61 4.55 -6.20
N SER A 15 5.88 5.10 -5.22
CA SER A 15 5.85 4.55 -3.86
C SER A 15 5.28 3.14 -3.81
N GLY A 16 4.16 2.87 -4.50
CA GLY A 16 3.59 1.52 -4.64
C GLY A 16 4.57 0.54 -5.28
N SER A 17 5.29 0.98 -6.32
CA SER A 17 6.30 0.17 -7.01
C SER A 17 7.52 -0.13 -6.14
N ILE A 18 7.99 0.84 -5.34
CA ILE A 18 9.09 0.63 -4.40
C ILE A 18 8.72 -0.46 -3.39
N ILE A 19 7.53 -0.38 -2.79
CA ILE A 19 7.07 -1.39 -1.83
C ILE A 19 6.93 -2.75 -2.51
N TYR A 20 6.33 -2.80 -3.71
CA TYR A 20 6.20 -4.00 -4.51
C TYR A 20 7.58 -4.66 -4.74
N PHE A 21 8.54 -3.94 -5.30
CA PHE A 21 9.87 -4.50 -5.58
C PHE A 21 10.61 -4.94 -4.32
N LYS A 22 10.48 -4.19 -3.22
CA LYS A 22 11.04 -4.57 -1.93
C LYS A 22 10.49 -5.92 -1.46
N GLN A 23 9.16 -6.09 -1.50
CA GLN A 23 8.50 -7.33 -1.08
C GLN A 23 8.87 -8.51 -1.97
N ILE A 24 9.02 -8.30 -3.28
CA ILE A 24 9.50 -9.33 -4.21
C ILE A 24 10.95 -9.73 -3.93
N SER A 25 11.82 -8.76 -3.64
CA SER A 25 13.21 -9.03 -3.25
C SER A 25 13.29 -9.84 -1.95
N GLU A 26 12.47 -9.50 -0.95
CA GLU A 26 12.32 -10.26 0.30
C GLU A 26 11.82 -11.70 0.03
N ALA A 27 10.85 -11.87 -0.88
CA ALA A 27 10.33 -13.19 -1.26
C ALA A 27 11.42 -14.10 -1.85
N HIS A 28 12.28 -13.55 -2.70
CA HIS A 28 13.40 -14.30 -3.28
C HIS A 28 14.46 -14.65 -2.23
N ALA A 29 14.82 -13.70 -1.35
CA ALA A 29 15.79 -13.95 -0.29
C ALA A 29 15.34 -15.02 0.71
N ASP A 30 14.05 -15.03 1.05
CA ASP A 30 13.46 -15.94 2.04
C ASP A 30 12.97 -17.27 1.45
N GLN A 31 13.05 -17.49 0.14
CA GLN A 31 12.50 -18.68 -0.53
C GLN A 31 12.98 -19.99 0.12
N ASN A 32 14.28 -20.12 0.37
CA ASN A 32 14.88 -21.30 1.01
C ASN A 32 14.35 -21.49 2.45
N ARG A 33 14.13 -20.40 3.18
CA ARG A 33 13.62 -20.44 4.56
C ARG A 33 12.19 -20.98 4.58
N TYR A 34 11.34 -20.54 3.65
CA TYR A 34 10.00 -21.08 3.50
C TYR A 34 10.00 -22.54 3.05
N GLU A 35 10.97 -22.98 2.24
CA GLU A 35 11.13 -24.40 1.93
C GLU A 35 11.41 -25.25 3.18
N ILE A 36 12.28 -24.78 4.07
CA ILE A 36 12.55 -25.44 5.36
C ILE A 36 11.28 -25.50 6.21
N LEU A 37 10.51 -24.41 6.29
CA LEU A 37 9.22 -24.39 7.01
C LEU A 37 8.25 -25.44 6.47
N ARG A 38 8.22 -25.65 5.15
CA ARG A 38 7.41 -26.71 4.53
C ARG A 38 7.88 -28.10 4.95
N LYS A 39 9.20 -28.33 5.05
CA LYS A 39 9.79 -29.64 5.46
C LYS A 39 9.46 -30.02 6.91
N ILE A 40 9.23 -29.03 7.78
CA ILE A 40 8.83 -29.25 9.18
C ILE A 40 7.31 -29.24 9.39
N GLY A 41 6.52 -29.22 8.30
CA GLY A 41 5.06 -29.43 8.34
C GLY A 41 4.19 -28.18 8.20
N VAL A 42 4.75 -26.99 7.97
CA VAL A 42 3.95 -25.78 7.74
C VAL A 42 3.27 -25.85 6.36
N SER A 43 1.96 -25.67 6.34
CA SER A 43 1.18 -25.74 5.10
C SER A 43 1.39 -24.50 4.22
N LYS A 44 1.23 -24.67 2.89
CA LYS A 44 1.26 -23.53 1.93
C LYS A 44 0.20 -22.46 2.26
N LYS A 45 -0.93 -22.87 2.86
CA LYS A 45 -2.00 -21.96 3.28
C LYS A 45 -1.56 -21.07 4.45
N GLU A 46 -0.87 -21.63 5.43
CA GLU A 46 -0.31 -20.88 6.56
C GLU A 46 0.77 -19.91 6.10
N VAL A 47 1.68 -20.36 5.22
CA VAL A 47 2.70 -19.48 4.60
C VAL A 47 2.03 -18.31 3.88
N ARG A 48 1.03 -18.58 3.02
CA ARG A 48 0.29 -17.54 2.30
C ARG A 48 -0.42 -16.56 3.25
N SER A 49 -1.05 -17.06 4.32
CA SER A 49 -1.71 -16.21 5.31
C SER A 49 -0.71 -15.31 6.04
N THR A 50 0.46 -15.83 6.38
CA THR A 50 1.52 -15.06 7.05
C THR A 50 2.05 -13.96 6.13
N ILE A 51 2.37 -14.28 4.87
CA ILE A 51 2.78 -13.31 3.85
C ILE A 51 1.71 -12.23 3.69
N ALA A 52 0.44 -12.62 3.54
CA ALA A 52 -0.64 -11.66 3.35
C ALA A 52 -0.78 -10.66 4.50
N LYS A 53 -0.62 -11.10 5.75
CA LYS A 53 -0.65 -10.24 6.94
C LYS A 53 0.56 -9.32 7.03
N GLN A 54 1.76 -9.84 6.76
CA GLN A 54 2.99 -9.04 6.78
C GLN A 54 2.97 -7.97 5.69
N THR A 55 2.68 -8.35 4.45
CA THR A 55 2.55 -7.42 3.34
C THR A 55 1.45 -6.39 3.61
N LEU A 56 0.35 -6.78 4.26
CA LEU A 56 -0.74 -5.84 4.59
C LEU A 56 -0.24 -4.73 5.51
N PHE A 57 0.51 -5.10 6.55
CA PHE A 57 1.08 -4.13 7.49
C PHE A 57 2.03 -3.14 6.79
N VAL A 58 2.84 -3.63 5.85
CA VAL A 58 3.78 -2.80 5.06
C VAL A 58 3.04 -1.79 4.17
N PHE A 59 1.87 -2.14 3.64
CA PHE A 59 1.06 -1.24 2.80
C PHE A 59 0.14 -0.31 3.59
N ILE A 60 -0.43 -0.78 4.70
CA ILE A 60 -1.33 0.03 5.55
C ILE A 60 -0.57 1.18 6.20
N LEU A 61 0.68 0.96 6.62
CA LEU A 61 1.41 1.98 7.37
C LEU A 61 1.62 3.27 6.55
N PRO A 62 2.13 3.25 5.30
CA PRO A 62 2.21 4.44 4.46
C PRO A 62 0.83 5.02 4.10
N LEU A 63 -0.18 4.16 3.87
CA LEU A 63 -1.55 4.59 3.54
C LEU A 63 -2.14 5.46 4.66
N LEU A 64 -2.05 4.99 5.91
CA LEU A 64 -2.55 5.74 7.08
C LEU A 64 -1.78 7.04 7.29
N ILE A 65 -0.45 7.01 7.20
CA ILE A 65 0.38 8.21 7.33
C ILE A 65 0.01 9.23 6.25
N GLY A 66 -0.20 8.79 5.01
CA GLY A 66 -0.62 9.65 3.90
C GLY A 66 -1.99 10.30 4.15
N ILE A 67 -2.98 9.52 4.57
CA ILE A 67 -4.33 10.01 4.89
C ILE A 67 -4.28 11.02 6.05
N LEU A 68 -3.53 10.73 7.11
CA LEU A 68 -3.38 11.63 8.25
C LEU A 68 -2.71 12.95 7.85
N ASN A 69 -1.60 12.89 7.11
CA ASN A 69 -0.91 14.10 6.64
C ASN A 69 -1.81 14.95 5.72
N ALA A 70 -2.53 14.30 4.79
CA ALA A 70 -3.46 14.99 3.90
C ALA A 70 -4.64 15.61 4.66
N GLY A 71 -5.17 14.92 5.68
CA GLY A 71 -6.24 15.45 6.53
C GLY A 71 -5.79 16.65 7.37
N MET A 72 -4.58 16.61 7.94
CA MET A 72 -4.01 17.76 8.66
C MET A 72 -3.80 18.97 7.73
N LEU A 73 -3.31 18.74 6.52
CA LEU A 73 -3.16 19.78 5.50
C LEU A 73 -4.52 20.39 5.14
N LEU A 74 -5.53 19.55 4.89
CA LEU A 74 -6.89 20.00 4.58
C LEU A 74 -7.44 20.92 5.68
N LEU A 75 -7.38 20.47 6.94
CA LEU A 75 -7.86 21.26 8.08
C LEU A 75 -7.14 22.60 8.18
N SER A 76 -5.82 22.60 7.97
CA SER A 76 -5.01 23.83 8.03
C SER A 76 -5.41 24.82 6.95
N ILE A 77 -5.65 24.36 5.72
CA ILE A 77 -6.06 25.22 4.59
C ILE A 77 -7.50 25.71 4.80
N VAL A 78 -8.43 24.84 5.20
CA VAL A 78 -9.83 25.24 5.44
C VAL A 78 -9.91 26.34 6.49
N VAL A 79 -9.18 26.20 7.60
CA VAL A 79 -9.14 27.22 8.67
C VAL A 79 -8.44 28.51 8.22
N ALA A 80 -7.33 28.41 7.47
CA ALA A 80 -6.56 29.58 7.06
C ALA A 80 -7.28 30.47 6.02
N TYR A 81 -8.15 29.87 5.20
CA TYR A 81 -8.82 30.55 4.08
C TYR A 81 -10.34 30.65 4.24
N ASP A 82 -10.89 30.27 5.41
CA ASP A 82 -12.33 30.29 5.73
C ASP A 82 -13.19 29.60 4.64
N MET A 83 -12.75 28.40 4.22
CA MET A 83 -13.42 27.65 3.16
C MET A 83 -14.57 26.79 3.70
N ASP A 84 -15.51 26.41 2.84
CA ASP A 84 -16.56 25.46 3.19
C ASP A 84 -15.97 24.08 3.55
N LEU A 85 -16.13 23.68 4.81
CA LEU A 85 -15.61 22.43 5.34
C LEU A 85 -16.29 21.20 4.70
N ILE A 86 -17.59 21.28 4.41
CA ILE A 86 -18.36 20.10 3.94
C ILE A 86 -17.91 19.71 2.54
N GLU A 87 -17.80 20.69 1.64
CA GLU A 87 -17.37 20.45 0.26
C GLU A 87 -15.94 19.90 0.21
N ASN A 88 -15.03 20.48 1.00
CA ASN A 88 -13.64 20.06 1.09
C ASN A 88 -13.45 18.64 1.67
N ILE A 89 -14.26 18.24 2.66
CA ILE A 89 -14.28 16.87 3.18
C ILE A 89 -14.73 15.89 2.10
N LEU A 90 -15.73 16.25 1.28
CA LEU A 90 -16.21 15.37 0.21
C LEU A 90 -15.11 15.12 -0.84
N TYR A 91 -14.40 16.16 -1.27
CA TYR A 91 -13.26 16.00 -2.19
C TYR A 91 -12.13 15.18 -1.57
N PHE A 92 -11.85 15.37 -0.28
CA PHE A 92 -10.86 14.58 0.45
C PHE A 92 -11.25 13.09 0.46
N LEU A 93 -12.52 12.75 0.69
CA LEU A 93 -12.99 11.37 0.64
C LEU A 93 -12.80 10.73 -0.74
N TYR A 94 -13.07 11.47 -1.83
CA TYR A 94 -12.78 10.98 -3.18
C TYR A 94 -11.28 10.72 -3.40
N ALA A 95 -10.41 11.60 -2.90
CA ALA A 95 -8.96 11.44 -2.99
C ALA A 95 -8.47 10.22 -2.18
N VAL A 96 -8.96 10.04 -0.95
CA VAL A 96 -8.64 8.88 -0.11
C VAL A 96 -9.13 7.59 -0.75
N ALA A 97 -10.32 7.57 -1.34
CA ALA A 97 -10.84 6.42 -2.06
C ALA A 97 -9.95 6.05 -3.26
N ALA A 98 -9.58 7.02 -4.10
CA ALA A 98 -8.68 6.80 -5.23
C ALA A 98 -7.30 6.28 -4.78
N TYR A 99 -6.73 6.89 -3.74
CA TYR A 99 -5.46 6.46 -3.14
C TYR A 99 -5.53 5.02 -2.62
N GLY A 100 -6.61 4.69 -1.89
CA GLY A 100 -6.87 3.35 -1.37
C GLY A 100 -7.01 2.30 -2.46
N VAL A 101 -7.72 2.60 -3.56
CA VAL A 101 -7.86 1.69 -4.71
C VAL A 101 -6.50 1.39 -5.33
N ILE A 102 -5.66 2.40 -5.56
CA ILE A 102 -4.31 2.20 -6.13
C ILE A 102 -3.47 1.32 -5.19
N TYR A 103 -3.47 1.60 -3.89
CA TYR A 103 -2.73 0.80 -2.91
C TYR A 103 -3.24 -0.64 -2.83
N LEU A 104 -4.55 -0.85 -2.95
CA LEU A 104 -5.16 -2.18 -2.99
C LEU A 104 -4.69 -2.97 -4.22
N ILE A 105 -4.60 -2.34 -5.40
CA ILE A 105 -4.05 -2.96 -6.61
C ILE A 105 -2.62 -3.43 -6.36
N TYR A 106 -1.75 -2.56 -5.86
CA TYR A 106 -0.36 -2.93 -5.56
C TYR A 106 -0.25 -4.02 -4.49
N TYR A 107 -1.10 -3.99 -3.47
CA TYR A 107 -1.16 -5.03 -2.44
C TYR A 107 -1.50 -6.41 -3.02
N VAL A 108 -2.54 -6.49 -3.86
CA VAL A 108 -2.96 -7.74 -4.52
C VAL A 108 -1.88 -8.26 -5.47
N LEU A 109 -1.26 -7.36 -6.25
CA LEU A 109 -0.13 -7.72 -7.12
C LEU A 109 1.03 -8.28 -6.31
N THR A 110 1.38 -7.61 -5.21
CA THR A 110 2.49 -8.02 -4.34
C THR A 110 2.25 -9.42 -3.76
N ILE A 111 1.09 -9.67 -3.16
CA ILE A 111 0.78 -10.98 -2.58
C ILE A 111 0.79 -12.08 -3.61
N THR A 112 0.24 -11.81 -4.79
CA THR A 112 0.18 -12.81 -5.86
C THR A 112 1.58 -13.20 -6.32
N SER A 113 2.41 -12.20 -6.62
CA SER A 113 3.80 -12.41 -7.05
C SER A 113 4.67 -13.02 -5.96
N TYR A 114 4.56 -12.55 -4.70
CA TYR A 114 5.29 -13.10 -3.55
C TYR A 114 4.96 -14.59 -3.37
N ASN A 115 3.67 -14.94 -3.38
CA ASN A 115 3.25 -16.34 -3.23
C ASN A 115 3.71 -17.23 -4.38
N GLN A 116 3.76 -16.73 -5.61
CA GLN A 116 4.28 -17.47 -6.75
C GLN A 116 5.77 -17.78 -6.60
N ILE A 117 6.55 -16.86 -6.03
CA ILE A 117 7.99 -17.04 -5.79
C ILE A 117 8.22 -18.10 -4.70
N VAL A 118 7.50 -17.99 -3.59
CA VAL A 118 7.71 -18.87 -2.41
C VAL A 118 7.04 -20.24 -2.54
N ASN A 119 5.92 -20.35 -3.25
CA ASN A 119 5.17 -21.60 -3.40
C ASN A 119 5.47 -22.38 -4.69
N LYS A 120 6.45 -21.93 -5.47
CA LYS A 120 7.19 -22.83 -6.37
C LYS A 120 7.69 -24.04 -5.56
#